data_AF-A0A351SX25-F1
#
_entry.id   AF-A0A351SX25-F1
#
_cell.length_a   1.000
_cell.length_b   1.000
_cell.length_c   1.000
_cell.angle_alpha   90.00
_cell.angle_beta   90.00
_cell.angle_gamma   90.00
#
_symmetry.space_group_name_H-M   'P 1'
#
loop_
_entity.id
_entity.type
_entity.pdbx_description
1 polymer ?
#
loop_
_entity_poly.entity_id
_entity_poly.type
_entity_poly.pdbx_seq_one_letter_code
_entity_poly.pdbx_strand_id
1 'polypeptide(L)'
;GLQRGKNAIFVFRVDDICIAHLGDLGHLLTPDQLKMLGKIDILLVPLAGGVYTITASEAREVTKQVNPKIAIPKHYWWDGAVEEYTRDNPRVRTINGRVLKISKKELPQLTEIVVIPWNAR
;
A
#
# COMPACT_ATOMS: atom_id res chain seq x y z
N GLY A 1 10.28 -9.92 -5.34
CA GLY A 1 9.08 -10.54 -5.93
C GLY A 1 9.42 -11.63 -6.95
N LEU A 2 8.52 -11.88 -7.91
CA LEU A 2 8.41 -13.10 -8.73
C LEU A 2 9.71 -13.78 -9.19
N GLN A 3 10.74 -13.00 -9.59
CA GLN A 3 12.03 -13.53 -10.08
C GLN A 3 13.09 -13.76 -8.98
N ARG A 4 12.80 -13.40 -7.73
CA ARG A 4 13.78 -13.31 -6.62
C ARG A 4 13.41 -14.11 -5.38
N GLY A 5 12.41 -14.99 -5.49
CA GLY A 5 11.99 -15.89 -4.41
C GLY A 5 10.54 -15.69 -3.97
N LYS A 6 10.18 -16.43 -2.91
CA LYS A 6 8.82 -16.41 -2.35
C LYS A 6 8.54 -15.06 -1.68
N ASN A 7 7.34 -14.53 -1.91
CA ASN A 7 6.81 -13.38 -1.19
C ASN A 7 5.75 -13.85 -0.19
N ALA A 8 5.78 -13.30 1.03
CA ALA A 8 4.74 -13.52 2.02
C ALA A 8 3.97 -12.22 2.25
N ILE A 9 2.64 -12.27 2.10
CA ILE A 9 1.76 -11.18 2.49
C ILE A 9 1.29 -11.45 3.91
N PHE A 10 1.44 -10.47 4.80
CA PHE A 10 1.00 -10.57 6.18
C PHE A 10 -0.25 -9.73 6.40
N VAL A 11 -1.24 -10.31 7.09
CA VAL A 11 -2.43 -9.57 7.54
C VAL A 11 -2.43 -9.55 9.06
N PHE A 12 -2.35 -8.35 9.63
CA PHE A 12 -2.46 -8.12 11.06
C PHE A 12 -3.88 -7.67 11.37
N ARG A 13 -4.50 -8.34 12.34
CA ARG A 13 -5.78 -7.92 12.91
C ARG A 13 -5.51 -7.41 14.31
N VAL A 14 -5.69 -6.11 14.49
CA VAL A 14 -5.50 -5.44 15.78
C VAL A 14 -6.80 -4.73 16.08
N ASP A 15 -7.51 -5.24 17.09
CA ASP A 15 -8.91 -4.91 17.35
C ASP A 15 -9.75 -5.02 16.06
N ASP A 16 -10.47 -3.95 15.71
CA ASP A 16 -11.32 -3.90 14.52
C ASP A 16 -10.59 -3.41 13.25
N ILE A 17 -9.27 -3.25 13.29
CA ILE A 17 -8.47 -2.75 12.16
C ILE A 17 -7.68 -3.90 11.53
N CYS A 18 -7.86 -4.06 10.21
CA CYS A 18 -7.12 -5.03 9.41
C CYS A 18 -6.04 -4.32 8.58
N ILE A 19 -4.78 -4.70 8.80
CA ILE A 19 -3.61 -4.14 8.13
C ILE A 19 -2.97 -5.22 7.26
N ALA A 20 -2.80 -4.97 5.96
CA ALA A 20 -2.05 -5.86 5.07
C ALA A 20 -0.69 -5.27 4.72
N HIS A 21 0.37 -6.05 4.89
CA HIS A 21 1.71 -5.76 4.41
C HIS A 21 2.02 -6.66 3.21
N LEU A 22 2.12 -6.07 2.01
CA LEU A 22 2.27 -6.83 0.77
C LEU A 22 3.68 -7.40 0.53
N GLY A 23 4.65 -7.04 1.37
CA GLY A 23 6.03 -7.50 1.23
C GLY A 23 6.65 -6.93 -0.03
N ASP A 24 7.37 -7.76 -0.77
CA ASP A 24 7.96 -7.45 -2.07
C ASP A 24 7.14 -8.05 -3.21
N LEU A 25 5.83 -7.78 -3.18
CA LEU A 25 4.88 -8.23 -4.21
C LEU A 25 5.38 -7.84 -5.60
N GLY A 26 5.41 -8.80 -6.52
CA GLY A 26 5.95 -8.62 -7.88
C GLY A 26 4.96 -8.98 -8.99
N HIS A 27 3.67 -9.02 -8.69
CA HIS A 27 2.59 -9.28 -9.64
C HIS A 27 1.27 -8.68 -9.10
N LEU A 28 0.26 -8.55 -9.95
CA LEU A 28 -1.10 -8.22 -9.51
C LEU A 28 -1.71 -9.38 -8.71
N LEU A 29 -2.63 -9.07 -7.79
CA LEU A 29 -3.27 -10.10 -6.98
C LEU A 29 -4.30 -10.88 -7.82
N THR A 30 -4.30 -12.20 -7.66
CA THR A 30 -5.32 -13.06 -8.28
C THR A 30 -6.64 -12.98 -7.49
N PRO A 31 -7.78 -13.36 -8.09
CA PRO A 31 -9.07 -13.40 -7.37
C PRO A 31 -9.01 -14.25 -6.10
N ASP A 32 -8.32 -15.39 -6.12
CA ASP A 32 -8.17 -16.25 -4.94
C ASP A 32 -7.31 -15.60 -3.85
N GLN A 33 -6.24 -14.90 -4.23
CA GLN A 33 -5.42 -14.15 -3.28
C GLN A 33 -6.21 -13.00 -2.63
N LEU A 34 -7.03 -12.29 -3.42
CA LEU A 34 -7.92 -11.24 -2.91
C LEU A 34 -8.96 -11.81 -1.95
N LYS A 35 -9.54 -12.97 -2.29
CA LYS A 35 -10.47 -13.68 -1.41
C LYS A 35 -9.81 -14.10 -0.09
N MET A 36 -8.57 -14.57 -0.14
CA MET A 36 -7.80 -14.94 1.05
C MET A 36 -7.43 -13.72 1.92
N LEU A 37 -7.12 -12.57 1.32
CA LEU A 37 -6.84 -11.33 2.05
C LEU A 37 -8.06 -10.84 2.82
N GLY A 38 -9.24 -10.95 2.20
CA GLY A 38 -10.49 -10.42 2.75
C GLY A 38 -10.46 -8.90 2.86
N LYS A 39 -11.22 -8.35 3.81
CA LYS A 39 -11.33 -6.90 4.00
C LYS A 39 -10.07 -6.33 4.66
N ILE A 40 -9.45 -5.38 3.99
CA ILE A 40 -8.27 -4.64 4.48
C ILE A 40 -8.67 -3.18 4.73
N ASP A 41 -8.37 -2.66 5.91
CA ASP A 41 -8.57 -1.24 6.23
C ASP A 41 -7.34 -0.42 5.83
N ILE A 42 -6.14 -0.93 6.12
CA ILE A 42 -4.87 -0.25 5.87
C ILE A 42 -3.97 -1.17 5.03
N LEU A 43 -3.49 -0.68 3.89
CA LEU A 43 -2.63 -1.42 2.98
C LEU A 43 -1.25 -0.78 2.93
N LEU A 44 -0.19 -1.57 3.14
CA LEU A 44 1.20 -1.18 2.92
C LEU A 44 1.66 -1.75 1.58
N VAL A 45 1.89 -0.88 0.60
CA VAL A 45 2.09 -1.23 -0.82
C VAL A 45 3.53 -0.95 -1.24
N PRO A 46 4.29 -1.93 -1.75
CA PRO A 46 5.65 -1.69 -2.23
C PRO A 46 5.68 -0.91 -3.55
N LEU A 47 6.65 0.00 -3.67
CA LEU A 47 6.94 0.84 -4.83
C LEU A 47 8.45 0.80 -5.19
N ALA A 48 9.03 -0.38 -5.37
CA ALA A 48 10.46 -0.52 -5.70
C ALA A 48 10.74 -0.53 -7.23
N GLY A 49 9.71 -0.40 -8.06
CA GLY A 49 9.81 -0.45 -9.52
C GLY A 49 9.98 -1.88 -10.04
N GLY A 50 9.40 -2.18 -11.21
CA GLY A 50 9.16 -3.52 -11.82
C GLY A 50 10.29 -4.57 -11.80
N VAL A 51 11.49 -4.21 -11.37
CA VAL A 51 12.65 -5.09 -11.18
C VAL A 51 12.64 -5.80 -9.82
N TYR A 52 12.21 -5.12 -8.75
CA TYR A 52 12.26 -5.65 -7.38
C TYR A 52 10.88 -6.04 -6.87
N THR A 53 9.90 -5.19 -7.14
CA THR A 53 8.47 -5.34 -6.82
C THR A 53 7.65 -4.90 -8.03
N ILE A 54 6.34 -4.79 -7.87
CA ILE A 54 5.45 -4.12 -8.82
C ILE A 54 5.88 -2.66 -9.09
N THR A 55 5.56 -2.18 -10.30
CA THR A 55 5.67 -0.78 -10.71
C THR A 55 4.66 0.11 -9.97
N ALA A 56 4.82 1.44 -10.04
CA ALA A 56 3.87 2.36 -9.42
C ALA A 56 2.46 2.27 -10.05
N SER A 57 2.39 2.06 -11.36
CA SER A 57 1.13 1.80 -12.06
C SER A 57 0.46 0.48 -11.63
N GLU A 58 1.22 -0.60 -11.46
CA GLU A 58 0.68 -1.87 -10.93
C GLU A 58 0.30 -1.77 -9.45
N ALA A 59 1.06 -1.05 -8.63
CA ALA A 59 0.74 -0.79 -7.24
C ALA A 59 -0.58 -0.04 -7.07
N ARG A 60 -0.86 0.90 -7.96
CA ARG A 60 -2.18 1.56 -8.04
C ARG A 60 -3.28 0.55 -8.35
N GLU A 61 -3.05 -0.35 -9.30
CA GLU A 61 -4.03 -1.37 -9.64
C GLU A 61 -4.27 -2.33 -8.47
N VAL A 62 -3.21 -2.81 -7.82
CA VAL A 62 -3.31 -3.61 -6.58
C VAL A 62 -4.10 -2.87 -5.50
N THR A 63 -3.88 -1.56 -5.36
CA THR A 63 -4.63 -0.74 -4.38
C THR A 63 -6.12 -0.69 -4.72
N LYS A 64 -6.49 -0.61 -6.00
CA LYS A 64 -7.90 -0.71 -6.44
C LYS A 64 -8.46 -2.11 -6.18
N GLN A 65 -7.71 -3.17 -6.49
CA GLN A 65 -8.12 -4.55 -6.26
C GLN A 65 -8.44 -4.82 -4.78
N VAL A 66 -7.60 -4.31 -3.87
CA VAL A 66 -7.77 -4.48 -2.42
C VAL A 66 -8.82 -3.52 -1.85
N ASN A 67 -9.00 -2.35 -2.46
CA ASN A 67 -9.94 -1.29 -2.05
C ASN A 67 -9.84 -0.94 -0.53
N PRO A 68 -8.64 -0.59 -0.03
CA PRO A 68 -8.46 -0.28 1.38
C PRO A 68 -9.02 1.10 1.74
N LYS A 69 -9.18 1.40 3.03
CA LYS A 69 -9.51 2.75 3.49
C LYS A 69 -8.29 3.67 3.41
N ILE A 70 -7.12 3.16 3.80
CA ILE A 70 -5.85 3.87 3.71
C ILE A 70 -4.84 3.01 2.96
N ALA A 71 -4.12 3.60 2.02
CA ALA A 71 -2.98 2.97 1.37
C ALA A 71 -1.71 3.78 1.65
N ILE A 72 -0.63 3.09 2.05
CA ILE A 72 0.65 3.70 2.39
C ILE A 72 1.71 3.11 1.47
N PRO A 73 2.31 3.91 0.57
CA PRO A 73 3.41 3.45 -0.25
C PRO A 73 4.64 3.15 0.62
N LYS A 74 5.37 2.10 0.25
CA LYS A 74 6.59 1.59 0.90
C LYS A 74 7.66 1.32 -0.16
N HIS A 75 8.90 1.07 0.27
CA HIS A 75 10.02 0.62 -0.58
C HIS A 75 10.36 1.55 -1.77
N TYR A 76 10.12 2.86 -1.65
CA TYR A 76 10.55 3.85 -2.64
C TYR A 76 11.74 4.67 -2.13
N TRP A 77 12.59 5.10 -3.06
CA TRP A 77 13.77 5.95 -2.77
C TRP A 77 13.80 7.24 -3.60
N TRP A 78 12.81 7.48 -4.46
CA TRP A 78 12.68 8.68 -5.28
C TRP A 78 11.23 9.14 -5.36
N ASP A 79 11.01 10.46 -5.43
CA ASP A 79 9.68 11.06 -5.34
C ASP A 79 8.80 10.74 -6.55
N GLY A 80 9.39 10.61 -7.75
CA GLY A 80 8.66 10.27 -8.98
C GLY A 80 7.88 8.95 -8.92
N ALA A 81 8.31 7.97 -8.11
CA ALA A 81 7.54 6.74 -7.90
C ALA A 81 6.23 7.00 -7.15
N VAL A 82 6.28 7.87 -6.14
CA VAL A 82 5.09 8.27 -5.37
C VAL A 82 4.16 9.12 -6.23
N GLU A 83 4.70 10.03 -7.04
CA GLU A 83 3.92 10.84 -7.99
C GLU A 83 3.19 9.95 -8.99
N GLU A 84 3.87 8.96 -9.58
CA GLU A 84 3.24 8.01 -10.50
C GLU A 84 2.17 7.16 -9.81
N TYR A 85 2.41 6.71 -8.57
CA TYR A 85 1.46 5.92 -7.79
C TYR A 85 0.24 6.72 -7.33
N THR A 86 0.39 8.03 -7.14
CA THR A 86 -0.66 8.93 -6.63
C THR A 86 -1.41 9.70 -7.72
N ARG A 87 -0.88 9.79 -8.96
CA ARG A 87 -1.52 10.36 -10.16
C ARG A 87 -3.03 10.10 -10.21
N ASP A 88 -3.89 11.07 -10.48
CA ASP A 88 -5.35 10.87 -10.56
C ASP A 88 -6.08 10.41 -9.28
N ASN A 89 -5.39 10.28 -8.13
CA ASN A 89 -6.05 10.12 -6.83
C ASN A 89 -6.12 11.49 -6.13
N PRO A 90 -7.31 12.09 -5.97
CA PRO A 90 -7.43 13.40 -5.32
C PRO A 90 -7.28 13.33 -3.79
N ARG A 91 -7.22 12.13 -3.20
CA ARG A 91 -7.16 11.90 -1.74
C ARG A 91 -5.75 11.48 -1.34
N VAL A 92 -4.79 12.37 -1.54
CA VAL A 92 -3.39 12.15 -1.17
C VAL A 92 -3.02 13.10 -0.05
N ARG A 93 -2.50 12.55 1.04
CA ARG A 93 -2.04 13.31 2.20
C ARG A 93 -0.61 12.92 2.52
N THR A 94 0.28 13.90 2.59
CA THR A 94 1.65 13.71 3.08
C THR A 94 1.72 14.10 4.55
N ILE A 95 2.35 13.27 5.38
CA ILE A 95 2.57 13.58 6.79
C ILE A 95 4.01 14.02 7.05
N ASN A 96 4.16 14.96 7.99
CA ASN A 96 5.47 15.39 8.50
C ASN A 96 5.81 14.52 9.72
N GLY A 97 6.58 13.45 9.51
CA GLY A 97 7.05 12.57 10.57
C GLY A 97 7.05 11.10 10.16
N ARG A 98 7.39 10.21 11.11
CA ARG A 98 7.52 8.76 10.87
C ARG A 98 6.37 7.92 11.44
N VAL A 99 5.44 8.56 12.13
CA VAL A 99 4.37 7.90 12.86
C VAL A 99 3.03 8.42 12.36
N LEU A 100 2.19 7.50 11.89
CA LEU A 100 0.81 7.75 11.56
C LEU A 100 -0.05 7.12 12.66
N LYS A 101 -0.80 7.96 13.39
CA LYS A 101 -1.78 7.51 14.37
C LYS A 101 -3.15 7.42 13.68
N ILE A 102 -3.82 6.28 13.84
CA ILE A 102 -5.13 6.02 13.25
C ILE A 102 -6.01 5.34 14.29
N SER A 103 -7.25 5.79 14.41
CA SER A 103 -8.31 5.03 15.04
C SER A 103 -9.35 4.58 14.02
N LYS A 104 -10.15 3.57 14.37
CA LYS A 104 -11.21 3.04 13.48
C LYS A 104 -12.22 4.12 13.05
N LYS A 105 -12.52 5.06 13.93
CA LYS A 105 -13.49 6.14 13.70
C LYS A 105 -12.99 7.18 12.70
N GLU A 106 -11.68 7.29 12.52
CA GLU A 106 -11.03 8.27 11.64
C GLU A 106 -10.72 7.70 10.24
N LEU A 107 -11.04 6.42 9.99
CA LEU A 107 -10.84 5.82 8.68
C LEU A 107 -11.74 6.53 7.64
N PRO A 108 -11.19 6.91 6.47
CA PRO A 108 -11.96 7.58 5.45
C PRO A 108 -12.96 6.61 4.79
N GLN A 109 -14.00 7.17 4.17
CA GLN A 109 -14.99 6.37 3.45
C GLN A 109 -14.45 5.82 2.13
N LEU A 110 -13.65 6.62 1.42
CA LEU A 110 -12.97 6.28 0.18
C LEU A 110 -11.47 6.17 0.44
N THR A 111 -10.77 5.40 -0.40
CA THR A 111 -9.32 5.21 -0.27
C THR A 111 -8.57 6.54 -0.25
N GLU A 112 -7.85 6.78 0.85
CA GLU A 112 -6.86 7.85 0.98
C GLU A 112 -5.46 7.26 0.86
N ILE A 113 -4.59 7.89 0.07
CA ILE A 113 -3.16 7.56 0.04
C ILE A 113 -2.44 8.45 1.06
N VAL A 114 -1.80 7.84 2.06
CA VAL A 114 -1.00 8.56 3.05
C VAL A 114 0.49 8.34 2.75
N VAL A 115 1.17 9.40 2.34
CA VAL A 115 2.60 9.39 2.01
C VAL A 115 3.40 9.75 3.26
N ILE A 116 4.37 8.89 3.60
CA ILE A 116 5.32 9.10 4.69
C ILE A 116 6.70 9.30 4.06
N PRO A 117 7.21 10.54 3.95
CA PRO A 117 8.46 10.81 3.24
C PRO A 117 9.63 10.04 3.82
N TRP A 118 10.43 9.40 2.96
CA TRP A 118 11.65 8.68 3.38
C TRP A 118 12.65 9.59 4.11
N ASN A 119 12.70 10.87 3.72
CA ASN A 119 13.59 11.88 4.28
C ASN A 119 13.01 12.62 5.50
N ALA A 120 11.83 12.25 6.01
CA ALA A 120 11.29 12.84 7.24
C ALA A 120 12.23 12.53 8.41
N ARG A 121 13.03 13.53 8.80
CA ARG A 121 13.89 13.50 9.98
C ARG A 121 13.08 13.84 11.22
#